data_AF-A0A832B2N8-F1
#
_entry.id   AF-A0A832B2N8-F1
#
_cell.length_a   1.000
_cell.length_b   1.000
_cell.length_c   1.000
_cell.angle_alpha   90.00
_cell.angle_beta   90.00
_cell.angle_gamma   90.00
#
_symmetry.space_group_name_H-M   'P 1'
#
loop_
_entity.id
_entity.type
_entity.pdbx_description
1 polymer ?
#
loop_
_entity_poly.entity_id
_entity_poly.type
_entity_poly.pdbx_seq_one_letter_code
_entity_poly.pdbx_strand_id
1 'polypeptide(L)'
;MLSRIAESLFWVGRYLERAEDTARILDVQIHQLLEGSTQDEALASGVLRSVMGLAGDAEPAAGRGTPELDLNEVTALLAFDTTQPSSIVSSLVGARENARGVRESISSELWECLNA
;
A
#
# COMPACT_ATOMS: atom_id res chain seq x y z
N MET A 1 -13.10 27.78 -0.27
CA MET A 1 -11.68 27.39 -0.21
C MET A 1 -11.36 26.48 0.98
N LEU A 2 -11.79 26.79 2.21
CA LEU A 2 -11.51 25.98 3.41
C LEU A 2 -11.86 24.48 3.28
N SER A 3 -12.98 24.16 2.63
CA SER A 3 -13.40 22.75 2.40
C SER A 3 -12.40 21.94 1.57
N ARG A 4 -11.71 22.55 0.61
CA ARG A 4 -10.71 21.86 -0.24
C ARG A 4 -9.40 21.62 0.51
N ILE A 5 -8.99 22.59 1.34
CA ILE A 5 -7.79 22.44 2.18
C ILE A 5 -8.00 21.31 3.19
N ALA A 6 -9.15 21.29 3.86
CA ALA A 6 -9.50 20.23 4.81
C ALA A 6 -9.56 18.85 4.14
N GLU A 7 -10.15 18.76 2.95
CA GLU A 7 -10.19 17.52 2.16
C GLU A 7 -8.79 17.04 1.78
N SER A 8 -7.93 17.92 1.26
CA SER A 8 -6.55 17.54 0.92
C SER A 8 -5.75 17.10 2.15
N LEU A 9 -5.86 17.79 3.29
CA LEU A 9 -5.20 17.39 4.53
C LEU A 9 -5.69 16.03 5.05
N PHE A 10 -7.01 15.79 4.99
CA PHE A 10 -7.59 14.49 5.31
C PHE A 10 -6.97 13.39 4.45
N TRP A 11 -6.90 13.60 3.12
CA TRP A 11 -6.33 12.60 2.22
C TRP A 11 -4.83 12.41 2.41
N VAL A 12 -4.05 13.47 2.68
CA VAL A 12 -2.62 13.32 3.06
C VAL A 12 -2.48 12.35 4.22
N GLY A 13 -3.23 12.56 5.31
CA GLY A 13 -3.20 11.67 6.47
C GLY A 13 -3.58 10.23 6.13
N ARG A 14 -4.70 10.05 5.41
CA ARG A 14 -5.18 8.71 5.01
C ARG A 14 -4.26 7.97 4.06
N TYR A 15 -3.50 8.68 3.23
CA TYR A 15 -2.49 8.09 2.36
C TYR A 15 -1.24 7.69 3.14
N LEU A 16 -0.79 8.54 4.08
CA LEU A 16 0.36 8.22 4.94
C LEU A 16 0.10 7.02 5.84
N GLU A 17 -1.07 6.99 6.50
CA GLU A 17 -1.49 5.87 7.35
C GLU A 17 -1.49 4.55 6.56
N ARG A 18 -2.01 4.57 5.31
CA ARG A 18 -2.02 3.38 4.46
C ARG A 18 -0.63 2.94 4.00
N ALA A 19 0.24 3.88 3.68
CA ALA A 19 1.63 3.57 3.33
C ALA A 19 2.34 2.90 4.51
N GLU A 20 2.16 3.43 5.72
CA GLU A 20 2.71 2.87 6.96
C GLU A 20 2.14 1.48 7.27
N ASP A 21 0.82 1.33 7.23
CA ASP A 21 0.17 0.04 7.52
C ASP A 21 0.59 -1.04 6.53
N THR A 22 0.67 -0.71 5.24
CA THR A 22 1.14 -1.64 4.20
C THR A 22 2.59 -2.01 4.42
N ALA A 23 3.45 -1.04 4.75
CA ALA A 23 4.85 -1.29 5.07
C ALA A 23 5.01 -2.20 6.30
N ARG A 24 4.23 -1.96 7.36
CA ARG A 24 4.24 -2.81 8.58
C ARG A 24 3.77 -4.24 8.30
N ILE A 25 2.73 -4.41 7.48
CA ILE A 25 2.26 -5.74 7.09
C ILE A 25 3.37 -6.48 6.32
N LEU A 26 3.99 -5.83 5.34
CA LEU A 26 5.10 -6.42 4.58
C LEU A 26 6.32 -6.72 5.46
N ASP A 27 6.67 -5.83 6.39
CA ASP A 27 7.78 -6.02 7.33
C ASP A 27 7.58 -7.27 8.20
N VAL A 28 6.37 -7.49 8.71
CA VAL A 28 6.03 -8.70 9.47
C VAL A 28 6.11 -9.96 8.59
N GLN A 29 5.72 -9.89 7.32
CA GLN A 29 5.87 -11.03 6.41
C GLN A 29 7.33 -11.33 6.11
N ILE A 30 8.14 -10.30 5.83
CA ILE A 30 9.57 -10.45 5.55
C ILE A 30 10.31 -11.04 6.76
N HIS A 31 10.04 -10.54 7.97
CA HIS A 31 10.63 -11.09 9.19
C HIS A 31 10.27 -12.57 9.40
N GLN A 32 9.01 -12.97 9.17
CA GLN A 32 8.59 -14.37 9.28
C GLN A 32 9.29 -15.29 8.26
N LEU A 33 9.61 -14.80 7.06
CA LEU A 33 10.39 -15.54 6.08
C LEU A 33 11.85 -15.73 6.53
N LEU A 34 12.45 -14.68 7.09
CA LEU A 34 13.84 -14.70 7.54
C LEU A 34 14.06 -15.58 8.77
N GLU A 35 13.08 -15.66 9.68
CA GLU A 35 13.15 -16.43 10.93
C GLU A 35 13.02 -17.96 10.73
N GLY A 36 12.83 -18.43 9.49
CA GLY A 36 13.06 -19.84 9.17
C GLY A 36 11.94 -20.77 9.62
N SER A 37 10.68 -20.35 9.50
CA SER A 37 9.61 -21.36 9.40
C SER A 37 9.55 -21.82 7.95
N THR A 38 9.51 -23.14 7.74
CA THR A 38 9.07 -23.79 6.50
C THR A 38 7.60 -23.45 6.22
N GLN A 39 7.26 -22.16 6.19
CA GLN A 39 6.00 -21.70 5.67
C GLN A 39 6.09 -21.80 4.16
N ASP A 40 5.16 -22.55 3.60
CA ASP A 40 4.92 -22.63 2.17
C ASP A 40 4.79 -21.18 1.65
N GLU A 41 5.69 -20.73 0.77
CA GLU A 41 5.64 -19.37 0.20
C GLU A 41 4.27 -19.09 -0.43
N ALA A 42 3.61 -20.15 -0.93
CA ALA A 42 2.23 -20.12 -1.40
C ALA A 42 1.21 -19.79 -0.30
N LEU A 43 1.39 -20.34 0.91
CA LEU A 43 0.54 -20.03 2.07
C LEU A 43 0.77 -18.59 2.55
N ALA A 44 2.03 -18.15 2.63
CA ALA A 44 2.36 -16.77 3.01
C ALA A 44 1.79 -15.76 2.00
N SER A 45 1.94 -16.04 0.70
CA SER A 45 1.31 -15.25 -0.37
C SER A 45 -0.21 -15.24 -0.24
N GLY A 46 -0.84 -16.40 0.01
CA GLY A 46 -2.28 -16.53 0.21
C GLY A 46 -2.80 -15.70 1.39
N VAL A 47 -2.12 -15.77 2.54
CA VAL A 47 -2.46 -14.98 3.74
C VAL A 47 -2.32 -13.49 3.45
N LEU A 48 -1.20 -13.06 2.87
CA LEU A 48 -0.97 -11.65 2.53
C LEU A 48 -2.01 -11.13 1.55
N ARG A 49 -2.34 -11.90 0.51
CA ARG A 49 -3.41 -11.56 -0.44
C ARG A 49 -4.77 -11.47 0.24
N SER A 50 -5.08 -12.37 1.17
CA SER A 50 -6.34 -12.33 1.93
C SER A 50 -6.43 -11.10 2.83
N VAL A 51 -5.37 -10.79 3.59
CA VAL A 51 -5.32 -9.62 4.48
C VAL A 51 -5.46 -8.32 3.70
N MET A 52 -4.83 -8.25 2.52
CA MET A 52 -4.85 -7.06 1.67
C MET A 52 -6.08 -6.97 0.76
N GLY A 53 -7.02 -7.93 0.84
CA GLY A 53 -8.20 -7.96 -0.04
C GLY A 53 -7.86 -8.16 -1.52
N LEU A 54 -6.71 -8.78 -1.82
CA LEU A 54 -6.24 -9.16 -3.15
C LEU A 54 -6.62 -10.61 -3.51
N ALA A 55 -7.12 -11.37 -2.55
CA ALA A 55 -7.85 -12.60 -2.82
C ALA A 55 -9.13 -12.16 -3.54
N GLY A 56 -9.18 -12.36 -4.86
CA GLY A 56 -10.23 -11.79 -5.68
C GLY A 56 -11.63 -12.15 -5.15
N ASP A 57 -12.54 -11.18 -5.16
CA ASP A 57 -13.99 -11.39 -5.16
C ASP A 57 -14.46 -12.07 -6.45
N ALA A 58 -13.72 -13.08 -6.92
CA ALA A 58 -14.11 -13.88 -8.05
C ALA A 58 -15.01 -15.01 -7.54
N GLU A 59 -16.33 -14.73 -7.52
CA GLU A 59 -17.23 -15.69 -8.17
C GLU A 59 -16.53 -16.18 -9.45
N PRO A 60 -16.48 -17.49 -9.74
CA PRO A 60 -15.72 -18.05 -10.86
C PRO A 60 -16.32 -17.59 -12.19
N ALA A 61 -16.06 -16.33 -12.55
CA ALA A 61 -16.39 -15.73 -13.81
C ALA A 61 -15.38 -16.27 -14.82
N ALA A 62 -15.75 -17.40 -15.41
CA ALA A 62 -15.35 -17.81 -16.75
C ALA A 62 -13.86 -17.62 -17.08
N GLY A 63 -13.01 -18.52 -16.58
CA GLY A 63 -11.84 -18.99 -17.35
C GLY A 63 -10.62 -18.07 -17.43
N ARG A 64 -10.54 -16.98 -16.68
CA ARG A 64 -9.27 -16.29 -16.41
C ARG A 64 -8.96 -16.38 -14.92
N GLY A 65 -8.26 -17.44 -14.54
CA GLY A 65 -7.67 -17.52 -13.22
C GLY A 65 -6.82 -16.27 -13.01
N THR A 66 -7.06 -15.54 -11.92
CA THR A 66 -6.04 -14.64 -11.40
C THR A 66 -4.76 -15.48 -11.26
N PRO A 67 -3.63 -15.05 -11.84
CA PRO A 67 -2.37 -15.76 -11.65
C PRO A 67 -2.19 -15.98 -10.14
N GLU A 68 -1.84 -17.19 -9.74
CA GLU A 68 -1.33 -17.40 -8.39
C GLU A 68 -0.04 -16.60 -8.29
N LEU A 69 -0.15 -15.40 -7.71
CA LEU A 69 1.00 -14.54 -7.49
C LEU A 69 1.88 -15.20 -6.44
N ASP A 70 3.15 -15.36 -6.74
CA ASP A 70 4.11 -15.78 -5.73
C ASP A 70 4.31 -14.67 -4.67
N LEU A 71 4.99 -15.00 -3.58
CA LEU A 71 5.18 -14.06 -2.48
C LEU A 71 5.98 -12.82 -2.88
N ASN A 72 6.96 -12.96 -3.79
CA ASN A 72 7.75 -11.84 -4.29
C ASN A 72 6.90 -10.93 -5.17
N GLU A 73 6.05 -11.50 -6.01
CA GLU A 73 5.11 -10.76 -6.87
C GLU A 73 4.10 -9.98 -6.02
N VAL A 74 3.52 -10.59 -4.98
CA VAL A 74 2.60 -9.89 -4.06
C VAL A 74 3.33 -8.79 -3.29
N THR A 75 4.55 -9.06 -2.83
CA THR A 75 5.37 -8.06 -2.13
C THR A 75 5.70 -6.90 -3.05
N ALA A 76 6.10 -7.16 -4.30
CA ALA A 76 6.39 -6.12 -5.29
C ALA A 76 5.15 -5.31 -5.65
N LEU A 77 3.99 -5.97 -5.79
CA LEU A 77 2.70 -5.31 -6.02
C LEU A 77 2.36 -4.33 -4.89
N LEU A 78 2.54 -4.75 -3.63
CA LEU A 78 2.20 -3.94 -2.47
C LEU A 78 3.28 -2.89 -2.12
N ALA A 79 4.53 -3.12 -2.48
CA ALA A 79 5.60 -2.15 -2.22
C ALA A 79 5.70 -1.09 -3.33
N PHE A 80 5.73 -1.52 -4.60
CA PHE A 80 6.23 -0.69 -5.70
C PHE A 80 5.22 -0.36 -6.80
N ASP A 81 4.13 -1.11 -6.92
CA ASP A 81 3.19 -0.91 -8.02
C ASP A 81 2.44 0.42 -7.90
N THR A 82 2.44 1.23 -8.96
CA THR A 82 1.79 2.55 -8.94
C THR A 82 0.29 2.49 -9.20
N THR A 83 -0.20 1.37 -9.73
CA THR A 83 -1.59 1.14 -10.12
C THR A 83 -2.42 0.52 -8.99
N GLN A 84 -1.79 -0.21 -8.07
CA GLN A 84 -2.41 -0.78 -6.88
C GLN A 84 -2.62 0.32 -5.81
N PRO A 85 -3.88 0.73 -5.49
CA PRO A 85 -4.12 1.88 -4.62
C PRO A 85 -3.68 1.69 -3.16
N SER A 86 -3.53 0.45 -2.73
CA SER A 86 -3.03 0.09 -1.40
C SER A 86 -1.52 -0.03 -1.34
N SER A 87 -0.79 0.11 -2.45
CA SER A 87 0.66 0.00 -2.40
C SER A 87 1.29 1.19 -1.67
N ILE A 88 2.50 0.99 -1.16
CA ILE A 88 3.28 2.04 -0.50
C ILE A 88 3.54 3.18 -1.49
N VAL A 89 4.05 2.88 -2.69
CA VAL A 89 4.34 3.89 -3.71
C VAL A 89 3.08 4.66 -4.13
N SER A 90 1.98 3.97 -4.46
CA SER A 90 0.74 4.64 -4.89
C SER A 90 0.17 5.53 -3.77
N SER A 91 0.22 5.05 -2.53
CA SER A 91 -0.20 5.84 -1.37
C SER A 91 0.67 7.08 -1.15
N LEU A 92 2.00 6.96 -1.22
CA LEU A 92 2.91 8.11 -1.10
C LEU A 92 2.73 9.12 -2.25
N VAL A 93 2.49 8.65 -3.48
CA VAL A 93 2.13 9.52 -4.61
C VAL A 93 0.84 10.29 -4.29
N GLY A 94 -0.20 9.60 -3.81
CA GLY A 94 -1.45 10.23 -3.39
C GLY A 94 -1.25 11.29 -2.29
N ALA A 95 -0.40 11.02 -1.31
CA ALA A 95 -0.04 11.98 -0.27
C ALA A 95 0.68 13.21 -0.86
N ARG A 96 1.67 13.01 -1.73
CA ARG A 96 2.44 14.08 -2.38
C ARG A 96 1.55 14.99 -3.24
N GLU A 97 0.65 14.42 -4.03
CA GLU A 97 -0.28 15.21 -4.86
C GLU A 97 -1.22 16.06 -4.02
N ASN A 98 -1.77 15.51 -2.93
CA ASN A 98 -2.62 16.28 -2.02
C ASN A 98 -1.82 17.37 -1.28
N ALA A 99 -0.60 17.06 -0.83
CA ALA A 99 0.27 18.03 -0.17
C ALA A 99 0.66 19.21 -1.08
N ARG A 100 0.86 18.98 -2.39
CA ARG A 100 1.11 20.06 -3.37
C ARG A 100 -0.03 21.08 -3.39
N GLY A 101 -1.28 20.59 -3.36
CA GLY A 101 -2.47 21.44 -3.38
C GLY A 101 -2.64 22.31 -2.13
N VAL A 102 -1.95 21.98 -1.03
CA VAL A 102 -2.05 22.68 0.26
C VAL A 102 -0.68 23.09 0.81
N ARG A 103 0.33 23.29 -0.06
CA ARG A 103 1.71 23.59 0.36
C ARG A 103 1.81 24.75 1.36
N GLU A 104 0.99 25.79 1.17
CA GLU A 104 0.97 26.97 2.04
C GLU A 104 0.31 26.72 3.41
N SER A 105 -0.40 25.60 3.56
CA SER A 105 -1.13 25.22 4.78
C SER A 105 -0.42 24.15 5.61
N ILE A 106 0.68 23.57 5.12
CA ILE A 106 1.47 22.55 5.82
C ILE A 106 2.85 23.11 6.21
N SER A 107 3.45 22.54 7.25
CA SER A 107 4.79 22.93 7.69
C SER A 107 5.86 22.52 6.68
N SER A 108 7.00 23.20 6.69
CA SER A 108 8.12 22.85 5.82
C SER A 108 8.70 21.47 6.16
N GLU A 109 8.69 21.09 7.44
CA GLU A 109 9.13 19.78 7.90
C GLU A 109 8.26 18.67 7.31
N LEU A 110 6.93 18.81 7.34
CA LEU A 110 6.03 17.82 6.75
C LEU A 110 6.24 17.71 5.23
N TRP A 111 6.42 18.85 4.56
CA TRP A 111 6.71 18.88 3.13
C TRP A 111 8.02 18.16 2.79
N GLU A 112 9.08 18.42 3.56
CA GLU A 112 10.39 17.78 3.39
C GLU A 112 10.31 16.28 3.67
N CYS A 113 9.66 15.85 4.76
CA CYS A 113 9.45 14.43 5.05
C CYS A 113 8.72 13.69 3.92
N LEU A 114 7.74 14.33 3.28
CA LEU A 114 7.02 13.72 2.15
C LEU A 114 7.85 13.67 0.86
N ASN A 115 8.80 14.59 0.64
CA ASN A 115 9.52 14.76 -0.62
C ASN A 115 11.03 14.42 -0.53
N ALA A 116 11.48 13.92 0.61
CA ALA A 116 12.83 13.39 0.79
C ALA A 116 13.10 12.14 -0.08
#